data_AF-A0A1F6PWC5-F1
#
_entry.id   AF-A0A1F6PWC5-F1
#
_cell.length_a   1.000
_cell.length_b   1.000
_cell.length_c   1.000
_cell.angle_alpha   90.00
_cell.angle_beta   90.00
_cell.angle_gamma   90.00
#
_symmetry.space_group_name_H-M   'P 1'
#
loop_
_entity.id
_entity.type
_entity.pdbx_description
1 polymer ?
#
loop_
_entity_poly.entity_id
_entity_poly.type
_entity_poly.pdbx_seq_one_letter_code
_entity_poly.pdbx_strand_id
1 'polypeptide(L)'
;MDEKIIEKYIWGSSDNACAACGELDEKEFKTIEEIPDKPHPNCKCILREVEGEVCDYCIECLDKMEEMIGDAESLKFEVEIEINDIERIEEEYSGIDLDDVVRLLNDIRSLINPFYTLSRTIGIFISNYFALLEAQEQGLGGTDKYYHAKANCEAAQKGILGSKIAEGLSNLKELADYYDNLYVEKKTLEETLKDSDEDQEANREGRDLGRKYPTKSPGELLKHRRPDKLKEKYW
;
A
#
# COMPACT_ATOMS: atom_id res chain seq x y z
N MET A 1 -11.43 -22.83 -48.85
CA MET A 1 -12.15 -22.09 -49.91
C MET A 1 -11.12 -21.09 -50.38
N ASP A 2 -10.44 -21.38 -51.48
CA ASP A 2 -9.29 -20.57 -51.91
C ASP A 2 -9.82 -19.21 -52.38
N GLU A 3 -9.69 -18.19 -51.53
CA GLU A 3 -9.99 -16.82 -51.90
C GLU A 3 -8.98 -16.38 -52.96
N LYS A 4 -9.46 -16.23 -54.20
CA LYS A 4 -8.64 -15.70 -55.29
C LYS A 4 -8.30 -14.24 -54.99
N ILE A 5 -7.02 -13.95 -54.81
CA ILE A 5 -6.54 -12.57 -54.76
C ILE A 5 -6.53 -12.05 -56.19
N ILE A 6 -7.31 -11.02 -56.49
CA ILE A 6 -7.30 -10.36 -57.80
C ILE A 6 -6.34 -9.17 -57.70
N GLU A 7 -5.23 -9.21 -58.44
CA GLU A 7 -4.24 -8.12 -58.47
C GLU A 7 -4.74 -6.95 -59.32
N LYS A 8 -5.39 -7.25 -60.44
CA LYS A 8 -5.91 -6.27 -61.39
C LYS A 8 -6.93 -6.87 -62.34
N TYR A 9 -7.64 -5.99 -63.05
CA TYR A 9 -8.57 -6.31 -64.12
C TYR A 9 -8.08 -5.70 -65.43
N ILE A 10 -8.15 -6.46 -66.53
CA ILE A 10 -7.76 -6.01 -67.86
C ILE A 10 -8.99 -6.00 -68.76
N TRP A 11 -9.29 -4.86 -69.36
CA TRP A 11 -10.37 -4.74 -70.32
C TRP A 11 -9.95 -5.31 -71.69
N GLY A 12 -10.81 -6.13 -72.29
CA GLY A 12 -10.61 -6.74 -73.60
C GLY A 12 -11.72 -6.35 -74.56
N SER A 13 -11.37 -5.80 -75.70
CA SER A 13 -12.27 -5.51 -76.80
C SER A 13 -12.13 -6.57 -77.90
N SER A 14 -13.20 -6.81 -78.68
CA SER A 14 -13.18 -7.77 -79.80
C SER A 14 -13.66 -7.12 -81.08
N ASP A 15 -13.42 -7.74 -82.23
CA ASP A 15 -13.83 -7.21 -83.53
C ASP A 15 -15.35 -6.88 -83.56
N ASN A 16 -15.65 -5.58 -83.73
CA ASN A 16 -16.95 -4.91 -83.57
C ASN A 16 -17.34 -4.40 -82.16
N ALA A 17 -16.40 -4.22 -81.24
CA ALA A 17 -16.64 -3.42 -80.05
C ALA A 17 -16.96 -1.95 -80.42
N CYS A 18 -17.78 -1.26 -79.61
CA CYS A 18 -18.02 0.16 -79.86
C CYS A 18 -16.73 0.97 -79.67
N ALA A 19 -16.65 2.15 -80.28
CA ALA A 19 -15.46 3.00 -80.21
C ALA A 19 -15.01 3.26 -78.76
N ALA A 20 -15.95 3.50 -77.85
CA ALA A 20 -15.65 3.72 -76.43
C ALA A 20 -15.02 2.50 -75.74
N CYS A 21 -15.43 1.27 -76.10
CA CYS A 21 -14.84 0.06 -75.55
C CYS A 21 -13.52 -0.33 -76.22
N GLY A 22 -13.32 0.07 -77.48
CA GLY A 22 -12.05 -0.10 -78.19
C GLY A 22 -10.96 0.82 -77.62
N GLU A 23 -11.32 2.03 -77.17
CA GLU A 23 -10.38 2.95 -76.50
C GLU A 23 -9.90 2.43 -75.13
N LEU A 24 -10.67 1.52 -74.53
CA LEU A 24 -10.33 0.90 -73.24
C LEU A 24 -9.61 -0.44 -73.42
N ASP A 25 -9.36 -0.90 -74.65
CA ASP A 25 -8.72 -2.18 -74.88
C ASP A 25 -7.32 -2.23 -74.24
N GLU A 26 -7.03 -3.35 -73.59
CA GLU A 26 -5.83 -3.60 -72.79
C GLU A 26 -5.61 -2.67 -71.59
N LYS A 27 -6.57 -1.79 -71.26
CA LYS A 27 -6.46 -0.92 -70.10
C LYS A 27 -6.58 -1.72 -68.80
N GLU A 28 -5.66 -1.45 -67.88
CA GLU A 28 -5.60 -2.09 -66.56
C GLU A 28 -6.30 -1.25 -65.49
N PHE A 29 -7.04 -1.92 -64.62
CA PHE A 29 -7.75 -1.34 -63.47
C PHE A 29 -7.35 -2.10 -62.21
N LYS A 30 -7.04 -1.39 -61.12
CA LYS A 30 -6.59 -2.04 -59.87
C LYS A 30 -7.75 -2.52 -59.03
N THR A 31 -8.88 -1.85 -59.09
CA THR A 31 -10.09 -2.20 -58.34
C THR A 31 -11.29 -2.26 -59.27
N ILE A 32 -12.33 -3.01 -58.87
CA ILE A 32 -13.57 -3.12 -59.66
C ILE A 32 -14.30 -1.77 -59.79
N GLU A 33 -14.10 -0.86 -58.84
CA GLU A 33 -14.71 0.47 -58.78
C GLU A 33 -14.13 1.44 -59.83
N GLU A 34 -12.89 1.21 -60.26
CA GLU A 34 -12.25 2.01 -61.32
C GLU A 34 -12.76 1.64 -62.72
N ILE A 35 -13.47 0.52 -62.85
CA ILE A 35 -13.94 -0.01 -64.12
C ILE A 35 -15.17 0.79 -64.57
N PRO A 36 -15.14 1.43 -65.76
CA PRO A 36 -16.28 2.18 -66.26
C PRO A 36 -17.54 1.30 -66.38
N ASP A 37 -18.70 1.86 -66.05
CA ASP A 37 -19.98 1.17 -66.21
C ASP A 37 -20.13 0.66 -67.65
N LYS A 38 -20.45 -0.63 -67.80
CA LYS A 38 -20.56 -1.28 -69.11
C LYS A 38 -21.50 -0.49 -70.02
N PRO A 39 -21.05 0.02 -71.18
CA PRO A 39 -21.97 0.63 -72.10
C PRO A 39 -22.67 -0.51 -72.87
N HIS A 40 -24.00 -0.53 -72.72
CA HIS A 40 -25.05 -1.09 -73.57
C HIS A 40 -25.11 -2.61 -73.90
N PRO A 41 -26.33 -3.18 -74.09
CA PRO A 41 -26.61 -4.63 -74.07
C PRO A 41 -25.98 -5.50 -75.18
N ASN A 42 -25.33 -4.89 -76.19
CA ASN A 42 -24.82 -5.59 -77.37
C ASN A 42 -23.32 -5.39 -77.63
N CYS A 43 -22.57 -4.83 -76.66
CA CYS A 43 -21.12 -4.65 -76.80
C CYS A 43 -20.35 -5.92 -76.40
N LYS A 44 -19.40 -6.34 -77.24
CA LYS A 44 -18.57 -7.54 -77.02
C LYS A 44 -17.27 -7.24 -76.26
N CYS A 45 -17.36 -6.57 -75.12
CA CYS A 45 -16.21 -6.37 -74.22
C CYS A 45 -16.14 -7.50 -73.19
N ILE A 46 -14.91 -7.88 -72.81
CA ILE A 46 -14.62 -8.92 -71.82
C ILE A 46 -13.74 -8.28 -70.74
N LEU A 47 -14.05 -8.55 -69.48
CA LEU A 47 -13.15 -8.20 -68.38
C LEU A 47 -12.36 -9.45 -68.01
N ARG A 48 -11.03 -9.37 -68.05
CA ARG A 48 -10.14 -10.45 -67.61
C ARG A 48 -9.63 -10.11 -66.22
N GLU A 49 -9.83 -11.02 -65.28
CA GLU A 49 -9.26 -10.94 -63.94
C GLU A 49 -7.84 -11.52 -63.98
N VAL A 50 -6.89 -10.81 -63.39
CA VAL A 50 -5.52 -11.29 -63.20
C VAL A 50 -5.37 -11.65 -61.73
N GLU A 51 -5.14 -12.94 -61.47
CA GLU A 51 -4.88 -13.45 -60.13
C GLU A 51 -3.50 -12.97 -59.65
N GLY A 52 -3.45 -12.42 -58.45
CA GLY A 52 -2.23 -12.03 -57.76
C GLY A 52 -1.69 -13.17 -56.89
N GLU A 53 -0.38 -13.21 -56.72
CA GLU A 53 0.27 -14.14 -55.79
C GLU A 53 0.30 -13.54 -54.39
N VAL A 54 0.09 -14.38 -53.37
CA VAL A 54 0.31 -13.99 -51.98
C VAL A 54 1.80 -13.68 -51.83
N CYS A 55 2.14 -12.48 -51.37
CA CYS A 55 3.53 -12.10 -51.16
C CYS A 55 4.20 -13.03 -50.13
N ASP A 56 5.29 -13.71 -50.51
CA ASP A 56 6.05 -14.60 -49.63
C ASP A 56 6.46 -13.93 -48.30
N TYR A 57 6.82 -12.64 -48.36
CA TYR A 57 7.17 -11.86 -47.17
C TYR A 57 5.98 -11.62 -46.24
N CYS A 58 4.75 -11.60 -46.76
CA CYS A 58 3.54 -11.47 -45.95
C CYS A 58 3.25 -12.79 -45.20
N ILE A 59 3.49 -13.94 -45.83
CA ILE A 59 3.36 -15.25 -45.18
C ILE A 59 4.38 -15.39 -44.05
N GLU A 60 5.65 -15.07 -44.32
CA GLU A 60 6.70 -15.10 -43.29
C GLU A 60 6.39 -14.15 -42.12
N CYS A 61 5.78 -12.99 -42.40
CA CYS A 61 5.34 -12.07 -41.37
C CYS A 61 4.18 -12.63 -40.52
N LEU A 62 3.23 -13.33 -41.14
CA LEU A 62 2.11 -13.97 -40.45
C LEU A 62 2.61 -15.09 -39.54
N ASP A 63 3.50 -15.94 -40.01
CA ASP A 63 4.10 -17.03 -39.23
C ASP A 63 4.81 -16.50 -37.97
N LYS A 64 5.59 -15.41 -38.11
CA LYS A 64 6.24 -14.76 -36.96
C LYS A 64 5.25 -14.15 -35.97
N MET A 65 4.14 -13.60 -36.46
CA MET A 65 3.10 -13.09 -35.56
C MET A 65 2.42 -14.22 -34.79
N GLU A 66 2.19 -15.38 -35.43
CA GLU A 66 1.66 -16.55 -34.74
C GLU A 66 2.62 -17.09 -33.67
N GLU A 67 3.92 -17.16 -33.96
CA GLU A 67 4.95 -17.52 -32.98
C GLU A 67 4.94 -16.56 -31.77
N MET A 68 4.92 -15.25 -32.04
CA MET A 68 4.86 -14.23 -30.99
C MET A 68 3.59 -14.31 -30.15
N ILE A 69 2.45 -14.69 -30.75
CA ILE A 69 1.20 -14.91 -30.00
C ILE A 69 1.36 -16.12 -29.07
N GLY A 70 1.94 -17.22 -29.55
CA GLY A 70 2.21 -18.39 -28.72
C GLY A 70 3.14 -18.09 -27.55
N ASP A 71 4.22 -17.35 -27.80
CA ASP A 71 5.14 -16.89 -26.74
C ASP A 71 4.44 -16.00 -25.71
N ALA A 72 3.58 -15.09 -26.17
CA ALA A 72 2.80 -14.22 -25.30
C ALA A 72 1.80 -15.01 -24.44
N GLU A 73 1.18 -16.05 -24.98
CA GLU A 73 0.28 -16.93 -24.24
C GLU A 73 1.04 -17.76 -23.18
N SER A 74 2.22 -18.28 -23.52
CA SER A 74 3.08 -18.99 -22.57
C SER A 74 3.51 -18.06 -21.43
N LEU A 75 3.98 -16.85 -21.76
CA LEU A 75 4.38 -15.87 -20.76
C LEU A 75 3.20 -15.46 -19.87
N LYS A 76 2.01 -15.28 -20.45
CA LYS A 76 0.79 -14.97 -19.70
C LYS A 76 0.50 -16.08 -18.67
N PHE A 77 0.62 -17.34 -19.06
CA PHE A 77 0.40 -18.47 -18.15
C PHE A 77 1.41 -18.49 -17.00
N GLU A 78 2.68 -18.22 -17.27
CA GLU A 78 3.71 -18.10 -16.23
C GLU A 78 3.40 -16.96 -15.25
N VAL A 79 3.01 -15.79 -15.77
CA VAL A 79 2.62 -14.64 -14.93
C VAL A 79 1.39 -14.97 -14.07
N GLU A 80 0.41 -15.69 -14.61
CA GLU A 80 -0.77 -16.13 -13.84
C GLU A 80 -0.38 -17.07 -12.69
N ILE A 81 0.61 -17.95 -12.87
CA ILE A 81 1.12 -18.79 -11.77
C ILE A 81 1.74 -17.94 -10.66
N GLU A 82 2.62 -17.00 -11.03
CA GLU A 82 3.30 -16.14 -10.06
C GLU A 82 2.31 -15.24 -9.29
N ILE A 83 1.26 -14.75 -9.96
CA ILE A 83 0.17 -14.00 -9.30
C ILE A 83 -0.50 -14.86 -8.21
N ASN A 84 -0.87 -16.10 -8.53
CA ASN A 84 -1.50 -17.00 -7.57
C ASN A 84 -0.57 -17.32 -6.38
N ASP A 85 0.73 -17.47 -6.62
CA ASP A 85 1.70 -17.69 -5.56
C ASP A 85 1.84 -16.46 -4.64
N ILE A 86 1.81 -15.25 -5.20
CA ILE A 86 1.79 -14.00 -4.43
C ILE A 86 0.52 -13.89 -3.59
N GLU A 87 -0.66 -14.17 -4.17
CA GLU A 87 -1.93 -14.15 -3.45
C GLU A 87 -1.94 -15.13 -2.28
N ARG A 88 -1.39 -16.35 -2.46
CA ARG A 88 -1.24 -17.33 -1.38
C ARG A 88 -0.34 -16.82 -0.25
N ILE A 89 0.77 -16.17 -0.59
CA ILE A 89 1.67 -15.56 0.41
C ILE A 89 0.93 -14.43 1.14
N GLU A 90 0.20 -13.58 0.42
CA GLU A 90 -0.60 -12.52 1.03
C GLU A 90 -1.61 -13.08 2.02
N GLU A 91 -2.34 -14.15 1.66
CA GLU A 91 -3.26 -14.84 2.57
C GLU A 91 -2.55 -15.43 3.79
N GLU A 92 -1.42 -16.13 3.60
CA GLU A 92 -0.65 -16.76 4.69
C GLU A 92 -0.16 -15.74 5.74
N TYR A 93 0.24 -14.54 5.29
CA TYR A 93 0.77 -13.49 6.16
C TYR A 93 -0.26 -12.41 6.56
N SER A 94 -1.46 -12.41 5.97
CA SER A 94 -2.54 -11.44 6.26
C SER A 94 -2.98 -11.40 7.73
N GLY A 95 -2.79 -12.51 8.46
CA GLY A 95 -3.19 -12.64 9.87
C GLY A 95 -2.11 -12.24 10.89
N ILE A 96 -0.90 -11.89 10.46
CA ILE A 96 0.21 -11.57 11.36
C ILE A 96 0.26 -10.06 11.61
N ASP A 97 -0.32 -9.62 12.73
CA ASP A 97 -0.16 -8.24 13.18
C ASP A 97 1.31 -8.01 13.62
N LEU A 98 1.98 -7.05 12.99
CA LEU A 98 3.33 -6.65 13.35
C LEU A 98 3.44 -6.28 14.84
N ASP A 99 2.40 -5.65 15.41
CA ASP A 99 2.36 -5.31 16.82
C ASP A 99 2.35 -6.58 17.71
N ASP A 100 1.71 -7.67 17.28
CA ASP A 100 1.71 -8.94 18.02
C ASP A 100 3.09 -9.60 18.04
N VAL A 101 3.77 -9.63 16.88
CA VAL A 101 5.13 -10.17 16.77
C VAL A 101 6.10 -9.35 17.61
N VAL A 102 6.07 -8.02 17.49
CA VAL A 102 6.95 -7.12 18.23
C VAL A 102 6.67 -7.19 19.74
N ARG A 103 5.40 -7.30 20.15
CA ARG A 103 5.01 -7.49 21.56
C ARG A 103 5.64 -8.76 22.14
N LEU A 104 5.50 -9.90 21.45
CA LEU A 104 6.07 -11.18 21.90
C LEU A 104 7.60 -11.12 21.97
N LEU A 105 8.25 -10.53 20.96
CA LEU A 105 9.71 -10.36 20.96
C LEU A 105 10.18 -9.48 22.12
N ASN A 106 9.47 -8.39 22.42
CA ASN A 106 9.80 -7.53 23.55
C ASN A 106 9.58 -8.23 24.89
N ASP A 107 8.55 -9.08 25.01
CA ASP A 107 8.35 -9.91 26.22
C ASP A 107 9.53 -10.84 26.46
N ILE A 108 9.92 -11.61 25.43
CA ILE A 108 11.06 -12.52 25.50
C ILE A 108 12.34 -11.75 25.87
N ARG A 109 12.64 -10.64 25.19
CA ARG A 109 13.82 -9.80 25.49
C ARG A 109 13.80 -9.27 26.92
N SER A 110 12.62 -8.84 27.40
CA SER A 110 12.47 -8.26 28.73
C SER A 110 12.77 -9.28 29.83
N LEU A 111 12.40 -10.55 29.60
CA LEU A 111 12.63 -11.66 30.52
C LEU A 111 14.05 -12.23 30.44
N ILE A 112 14.67 -12.23 29.26
CA ILE A 112 16.07 -12.66 29.07
C ILE A 112 17.04 -11.74 29.81
N ASN A 113 16.78 -10.43 29.81
CA ASN A 113 17.64 -9.45 30.48
C ASN A 113 16.83 -8.53 31.41
N PRO A 114 16.43 -9.04 32.59
CA PRO A 114 15.54 -8.32 33.50
C PRO A 114 16.21 -7.09 34.11
N PHE A 115 17.52 -7.15 34.40
CA PHE A 115 18.27 -6.01 34.93
C PHE A 115 18.39 -4.88 33.91
N TYR A 116 18.64 -5.19 32.64
CA TYR A 116 18.63 -4.19 31.57
C TYR A 116 17.23 -3.58 31.39
N THR A 117 16.18 -4.39 31.47
CA THR A 117 14.80 -3.89 31.39
C THR A 117 14.48 -2.96 32.56
N LEU A 118 14.92 -3.31 33.77
CA LEU A 118 14.78 -2.48 34.96
C LEU A 118 15.50 -1.14 34.81
N SER A 119 16.79 -1.16 34.49
CA SER A 119 17.57 0.09 34.36
C SER A 119 17.03 0.97 33.24
N ARG A 120 16.61 0.38 32.12
CA ARG A 120 15.98 1.09 31.00
C ARG A 120 14.63 1.70 31.39
N THR A 121 13.79 0.96 32.12
CA THR A 121 12.49 1.46 32.59
C THR A 121 12.65 2.61 33.57
N ILE A 122 13.61 2.51 34.50
CA ILE A 122 13.95 3.63 35.39
C ILE A 122 14.42 4.85 34.58
N GLY A 123 15.30 4.64 33.58
CA GLY A 123 15.75 5.72 32.70
C GLY A 123 14.61 6.41 31.93
N ILE A 124 13.61 5.64 31.49
CA ILE A 124 12.39 6.17 30.84
C ILE A 124 11.62 7.09 31.81
N PHE A 125 11.39 6.64 33.04
CA PHE A 125 10.69 7.45 34.05
C PHE A 125 11.46 8.74 34.38
N ILE A 126 12.79 8.65 34.55
CA ILE A 126 13.65 9.81 34.78
C ILE A 126 13.56 10.80 33.62
N SER A 127 13.64 10.31 32.37
CA SER A 127 13.58 11.17 31.18
C SER A 127 12.24 11.90 31.08
N ASN A 128 11.12 11.21 31.31
CA ASN A 128 9.79 11.82 31.26
C ASN A 128 9.57 12.79 32.43
N TYR A 129 10.14 12.50 33.62
CA TYR A 129 10.12 13.42 34.74
C TYR A 129 10.87 14.73 34.43
N PHE A 130 12.06 14.68 33.84
CA PHE A 130 12.76 15.89 33.41
C PHE A 130 12.01 16.67 32.33
N ALA A 131 11.35 15.98 31.39
CA ALA A 131 10.53 16.63 30.37
C ALA A 131 9.31 17.34 30.99
N LEU A 132 8.67 16.73 32.00
CA LEU A 132 7.61 17.36 32.79
C LEU A 132 8.12 18.64 33.47
N LEU A 133 9.27 18.58 34.15
CA LEU A 133 9.86 19.76 34.80
C LEU A 133 10.15 20.89 33.80
N GLU A 134 10.75 20.58 32.64
CA GLU A 134 11.04 21.58 31.61
C GLU A 134 9.76 22.22 31.04
N ALA A 135 8.68 21.44 30.90
CA ALA A 135 7.39 21.93 30.47
C ALA A 135 6.76 22.86 31.54
N GLN A 136 6.83 22.48 32.82
CA GLN A 136 6.33 23.27 33.93
C GLN A 136 7.10 24.60 34.09
N GLU A 137 8.43 24.59 33.92
CA GLU A 137 9.26 25.81 33.91
C GLU A 137 8.85 26.80 32.81
N GLN A 138 8.29 26.29 31.71
CA GLN A 138 7.73 27.11 30.61
C GLN A 138 6.28 27.53 30.83
N GLY A 139 5.71 27.26 32.00
CA GLY A 139 4.32 27.58 32.34
C GLY A 139 3.29 26.70 31.63
N LEU A 140 3.69 25.51 31.15
CA LEU A 140 2.79 24.55 30.54
C LEU A 140 2.14 23.67 31.62
N GLY A 141 1.09 24.19 32.24
CA GLY A 141 0.27 23.46 33.22
C GLY A 141 -0.52 22.30 32.60
N GLY A 142 -0.93 21.34 33.44
CA GLY A 142 -1.75 20.19 33.04
C GLY A 142 -1.01 19.13 32.22
N THR A 143 0.34 19.11 32.30
CA THR A 143 1.18 18.15 31.58
C THR A 143 1.49 16.89 32.39
N ASP A 144 1.14 16.83 33.68
CA ASP A 144 1.47 15.70 34.55
C ASP A 144 0.84 14.40 34.06
N LYS A 145 -0.49 14.34 33.88
CA LYS A 145 -1.20 13.15 33.40
C LYS A 145 -0.68 12.67 32.04
N TYR A 146 -0.22 13.58 31.18
CA TYR A 146 0.44 13.22 29.92
C TYR A 146 1.74 12.45 30.16
N TYR A 147 2.62 12.97 31.01
CA TYR A 147 3.91 12.33 31.30
C TYR A 147 3.79 11.05 32.13
N HIS A 148 2.80 10.96 33.01
CA HIS A 148 2.41 9.72 33.68
C HIS A 148 2.07 8.62 32.67
N ALA A 149 1.17 8.92 31.74
CA ALA A 149 0.78 8.00 30.69
C ALA A 149 1.94 7.68 29.73
N LYS A 150 2.73 8.69 29.32
CA LYS A 150 3.83 8.52 28.36
C LYS A 150 4.96 7.65 28.91
N ALA A 151 5.39 7.88 30.15
CA ALA A 151 6.41 7.06 30.79
C ALA A 151 5.96 5.59 30.90
N ASN A 152 4.71 5.37 31.29
CA ASN A 152 4.09 4.05 31.37
C ASN A 152 3.97 3.37 30.00
N CYS A 153 3.60 4.11 28.95
CA CYS A 153 3.54 3.63 27.58
C CYS A 153 4.93 3.21 27.09
N GLU A 154 5.93 4.09 27.16
CA GLU A 154 7.30 3.80 26.74
C GLU A 154 7.89 2.57 27.45
N ALA A 155 7.60 2.42 28.74
CA ALA A 155 8.04 1.28 29.54
C ALA A 155 7.32 -0.02 29.15
N ALA A 156 6.00 0.03 28.95
CA ALA A 156 5.21 -1.14 28.55
C ALA A 156 5.57 -1.66 27.14
N GLN A 157 5.97 -0.75 26.24
CA GLN A 157 6.52 -1.12 24.93
C GLN A 157 7.84 -1.91 25.03
N LYS A 158 8.50 -1.94 26.21
CA LYS A 158 9.75 -2.68 26.42
C LYS A 158 9.52 -4.13 26.83
N GLY A 159 8.26 -4.58 26.85
CA GLY A 159 7.87 -5.94 27.18
C GLY A 159 7.15 -6.05 28.53
N ILE A 160 6.67 -7.25 28.83
CA ILE A 160 5.85 -7.56 30.00
C ILE A 160 6.53 -7.14 31.31
N LEU A 161 7.84 -7.34 31.42
CA LEU A 161 8.58 -6.92 32.62
C LEU A 161 8.68 -5.40 32.71
N GLY A 162 8.87 -4.68 31.61
CA GLY A 162 8.83 -3.21 31.58
C GLY A 162 7.49 -2.67 32.06
N SER A 163 6.38 -3.28 31.61
CA SER A 163 5.03 -2.94 32.08
C SER A 163 4.85 -3.17 33.58
N LYS A 164 5.37 -4.27 34.13
CA LYS A 164 5.25 -4.60 35.56
C LYS A 164 6.13 -3.72 36.44
N ILE A 165 7.31 -3.36 35.97
CA ILE A 165 8.18 -2.40 36.66
C ILE A 165 7.54 -1.01 36.65
N ALA A 166 6.96 -0.59 35.52
CA ALA A 166 6.23 0.68 35.43
C ALA A 166 5.03 0.74 36.40
N GLU A 167 4.27 -0.35 36.52
CA GLU A 167 3.20 -0.50 37.51
C GLU A 167 3.74 -0.32 38.94
N GLY A 168 4.83 -1.01 39.29
CA GLY A 168 5.47 -0.89 40.60
C GLY A 168 6.01 0.51 40.91
N LEU A 169 6.68 1.15 39.94
CA LEU A 169 7.20 2.52 40.07
C LEU A 169 6.07 3.54 40.22
N SER A 170 4.98 3.38 39.45
CA SER A 170 3.81 4.26 39.56
C SER A 170 3.16 4.12 40.93
N ASN A 171 2.93 2.90 41.41
CA ASN A 171 2.35 2.68 42.74
C ASN A 171 3.22 3.23 43.87
N LEU A 172 4.55 3.15 43.74
CA LEU A 172 5.47 3.73 44.71
C LEU A 172 5.40 5.27 44.71
N LYS A 173 5.29 5.89 43.53
CA LYS A 173 5.11 7.33 43.37
C LYS A 173 3.81 7.80 44.02
N GLU A 174 2.69 7.12 43.76
CA GLU A 174 1.40 7.44 44.40
C GLU A 174 1.45 7.34 45.93
N LEU A 175 2.15 6.33 46.47
CA LEU A 175 2.29 6.20 47.91
C LEU A 175 3.06 7.38 48.52
N ALA A 176 4.10 7.86 47.84
CA ALA A 176 4.86 9.03 48.25
C ALA A 176 4.01 10.31 48.14
N ASP A 177 3.29 10.49 47.03
CA ASP A 177 2.45 11.66 46.80
C ASP A 177 1.27 11.73 47.76
N TYR A 178 0.66 10.59 48.09
CA TYR A 178 -0.36 10.51 49.12
C TYR A 178 0.15 11.04 50.47
N TYR A 179 1.37 10.67 50.86
CA TYR A 179 1.99 11.15 52.09
C TYR A 179 2.27 12.67 52.01
N ASP A 180 2.90 13.13 50.94
CA ASP A 180 3.26 14.54 50.78
C ASP A 180 2.00 15.44 50.71
N ASN A 181 0.99 15.07 49.94
CA ASN A 181 -0.27 15.81 49.81
C ASN A 181 -0.96 16.00 51.17
N LEU A 182 -1.06 14.96 52.00
CA LEU A 182 -1.72 15.05 53.30
C LEU A 182 -0.88 15.75 54.37
N TYR A 183 0.39 15.38 54.48
CA TYR A 183 1.21 15.76 55.63
C TYR A 183 2.08 17.00 55.37
N VAL A 184 2.47 17.24 54.12
CA VAL A 184 3.29 18.39 53.73
C VAL A 184 2.41 19.50 53.16
N GLU A 185 1.61 19.21 52.14
CA GLU A 185 0.77 20.21 51.45
C GLU A 185 -0.55 20.52 52.15
N LYS A 186 -0.94 19.69 53.13
CA LYS A 186 -2.18 19.84 53.91
C LYS A 186 -3.46 19.82 53.07
N LYS A 187 -3.45 19.12 51.93
CA LYS A 187 -4.65 18.82 51.13
C LYS A 187 -5.61 17.95 51.94
N THR A 188 -6.88 17.99 51.56
CA THR A 188 -7.89 17.08 52.12
C THR A 188 -7.65 15.63 51.65
N LEU A 189 -8.22 14.66 52.37
CA LEU A 189 -8.21 13.27 51.94
C LEU A 189 -8.92 13.09 50.59
N GLU A 190 -10.02 13.80 50.38
CA GLU A 190 -10.79 13.75 49.12
C GLU A 190 -9.96 14.25 47.93
N GLU A 191 -9.30 15.41 48.06
CA GLU A 191 -8.43 15.95 47.02
C GLU A 191 -7.26 15.00 46.71
N THR A 192 -6.63 14.46 47.75
CA THR A 192 -5.50 13.54 47.61
C THR A 192 -5.90 12.25 46.89
N LEU A 193 -7.04 11.66 47.24
CA LEU A 193 -7.52 10.44 46.61
C LEU A 193 -7.91 10.68 45.14
N LYS A 194 -8.55 11.81 44.86
CA LYS A 194 -8.93 12.17 43.50
C LYS A 194 -7.72 12.33 42.58
N ASP A 195 -6.69 13.03 43.02
CA ASP A 195 -5.45 13.22 42.25
C ASP A 195 -4.79 11.86 41.93
N SER A 196 -4.69 11.00 42.95
CA SER A 196 -4.13 9.66 42.78
C SER A 196 -4.94 8.76 41.85
N ASP A 197 -6.27 8.86 41.89
CA ASP A 197 -7.14 8.12 40.97
C ASP A 197 -6.93 8.57 39.51
N GLU A 198 -6.81 9.87 39.26
CA GLU A 198 -6.54 10.45 37.93
C GLU A 198 -5.14 10.05 37.42
N ASP A 199 -4.12 10.06 38.29
CA ASP A 199 -2.77 9.59 37.95
C ASP A 199 -2.75 8.10 37.63
N GLN A 200 -3.40 7.28 38.46
CA GLN A 200 -3.49 5.85 38.23
C GLN A 200 -4.26 5.51 36.95
N GLU A 201 -5.27 6.28 36.58
CA GLU A 201 -5.94 6.14 35.29
C GLU A 201 -4.99 6.43 34.13
N ALA A 202 -4.27 7.55 34.16
CA ALA A 202 -3.27 7.90 33.14
C ALA A 202 -2.17 6.85 33.04
N ASN A 203 -1.65 6.39 34.18
CA ASN A 203 -0.64 5.34 34.27
C ASN A 203 -1.14 4.03 33.62
N ARG A 204 -2.38 3.60 33.93
CA ARG A 204 -2.98 2.38 33.35
C ARG A 204 -3.16 2.49 31.84
N GLU A 205 -3.76 3.58 31.36
CA GLU A 205 -3.97 3.78 29.93
C GLU A 205 -2.64 3.75 29.16
N GLY A 206 -1.62 4.45 29.67
CA GLY A 206 -0.29 4.42 29.11
C GLY A 206 0.24 3.00 28.95
N ARG A 207 0.18 2.19 30.02
CA ARG A 207 0.63 0.79 29.97
C ARG A 207 -0.16 -0.02 28.94
N ASP A 208 -1.48 0.10 28.93
CA ASP A 208 -2.35 -0.68 28.04
C ASP A 208 -2.09 -0.34 26.56
N LEU A 209 -1.98 0.95 26.23
CA LEU A 209 -1.64 1.41 24.88
C LEU A 209 -0.22 0.97 24.47
N GLY A 210 0.76 1.07 25.37
CA GLY A 210 2.12 0.62 25.10
C GLY A 210 2.24 -0.89 24.90
N ARG A 211 1.42 -1.68 25.58
CA ARG A 211 1.32 -3.14 25.35
C ARG A 211 0.64 -3.45 24.02
N LYS A 212 -0.41 -2.71 23.67
CA LYS A 212 -1.22 -2.95 22.48
C LYS A 212 -0.54 -2.49 21.19
N TYR A 213 0.20 -1.39 21.24
CA TYR A 213 0.83 -0.77 20.08
C TYR A 213 2.34 -0.54 20.31
N PRO A 214 3.14 -1.62 20.41
CA PRO A 214 4.57 -1.52 20.69
C PRO A 214 5.39 -0.82 19.60
N THR A 215 4.85 -0.68 18.39
CA THR A 215 5.53 -0.01 17.27
C THR A 215 5.18 1.47 17.10
N LYS A 216 4.12 1.96 17.75
CA LYS A 216 3.62 3.34 17.56
C LYS A 216 4.27 4.33 18.52
N SER A 217 4.32 5.59 18.13
CA SER A 217 4.86 6.65 18.98
C SER A 217 3.94 6.91 20.19
N PRO A 218 4.46 6.93 21.43
CA PRO A 218 3.70 7.31 22.62
C PRO A 218 2.99 8.67 22.48
N GLY A 219 3.64 9.65 21.86
CA GLY A 219 3.05 10.98 21.67
C GLY A 219 1.86 11.00 20.70
N GLU A 220 1.80 10.07 19.75
CA GLU A 220 0.64 9.89 18.88
C GLU A 220 -0.49 9.15 19.59
N LEU A 221 -0.16 8.08 20.32
CA LEU A 221 -1.11 7.29 21.10
C LEU A 221 -1.81 8.14 22.18
N LEU A 222 -1.06 9.03 22.82
CA LEU A 222 -1.50 9.86 23.95
C LEU A 222 -1.84 11.29 23.54
N LYS A 223 -2.03 11.55 22.24
CA LYS A 223 -2.34 12.88 21.72
C LYS A 223 -3.53 13.55 22.42
N HIS A 224 -4.50 12.77 22.87
CA HIS A 224 -5.69 13.27 23.56
C HIS A 224 -5.41 13.74 25.01
N ARG A 225 -4.33 13.27 25.66
CA ARG A 225 -3.88 13.76 26.97
C ARG A 225 -2.93 14.95 26.87
N ARG A 226 -2.49 15.27 25.65
CA ARG A 226 -1.50 16.31 25.41
C ARG A 226 -2.13 17.70 25.56
N PRO A 227 -1.56 18.59 26.39
CA PRO A 227 -2.01 19.98 26.46
C PRO A 227 -1.76 20.72 25.14
N ASP A 228 -2.71 21.57 24.72
CA ASP A 228 -2.67 22.27 23.43
C ASP A 228 -1.38 23.07 23.17
N LYS A 229 -0.76 23.58 24.23
CA LYS A 229 0.46 24.40 24.17
C LYS A 229 1.75 23.58 24.23
N LEU A 230 1.69 22.26 24.39
CA LEU A 230 2.86 21.40 24.48
C LEU A 230 3.51 21.26 23.09
N LYS A 231 4.76 21.72 22.95
CA LYS A 231 5.52 21.68 21.69
C LYS A 231 5.93 20.25 21.33
N GLU A 232 6.12 19.97 20.04
CA GLU A 232 6.44 18.64 19.52
C GLU A 232 7.68 17.97 20.13
N LYS A 233 8.70 18.76 20.46
CA LYS A 233 9.90 18.23 21.13
C LYS A 233 9.63 17.59 22.50
N TYR A 234 8.44 17.79 23.06
CA TYR A 234 7.99 17.26 24.34
C TYR A 234 6.99 16.12 24.21
N TRP A 235 6.59 15.79 22.98
CA TRP A 235 5.65 14.70 22.71
C TRP A 235 6.31 13.35 22.94
#